data_AF-A0A356K279-F1
#
_entry.id   AF-A0A356K279-F1
#
_cell.length_a   1.000
_cell.length_b   1.000
_cell.length_c   1.000
_cell.angle_alpha   90.00
_cell.angle_beta   90.00
_cell.angle_gamma   90.00
#
_symmetry.space_group_name_H-M   'P 1'
#
loop_
_entity.id
_entity.type
_entity.pdbx_description
1 polymer ?
#
loop_
_entity_poly.entity_id
_entity_poly.type
_entity_poly.pdbx_seq_one_letter_code
_entity_poly.pdbx_strand_id
1 'polypeptide(L)'
;MRKIKKNKYLKGSLYILIGFFFALITYLDLNKSNKNDLVVQNDKIITNVTASELTSVLNSKSGVILITHDKADSSRLLNILLDLKVKENFYIYNVKNDELVLELSSDEEEVIVKQKSTKDYETLLEKLGSYTEKYTLEDSDNNIIDTGYKKIYTPMVMFIKNGKIIFSHYIYDSSLEDDDLKEIYSKGINLLVSGKFS
;
A
#
# COMPACT_ATOMS: atom_id res chain seq x y z
N MET A 1 -51.81 -50.59 5.84
CA MET A 1 -50.40 -50.20 5.62
C MET A 1 -50.32 -48.90 4.82
N ARG A 2 -49.94 -47.77 5.43
CA ARG A 2 -49.69 -46.49 4.71
C ARG A 2 -48.23 -46.45 4.24
N LYS A 3 -47.99 -46.42 2.92
CA LYS A 3 -46.64 -46.23 2.34
C LYS A 3 -46.26 -44.75 2.40
N ILE A 4 -45.24 -44.40 3.19
CA ILE A 4 -44.62 -43.07 3.21
C ILE A 4 -43.80 -42.92 1.93
N LYS A 5 -44.28 -42.12 0.97
CA LYS A 5 -43.49 -41.70 -0.20
C LYS A 5 -42.37 -40.79 0.31
N LYS A 6 -41.14 -41.30 0.38
CA LYS A 6 -39.94 -40.50 0.66
C LYS A 6 -39.74 -39.49 -0.46
N ASN A 7 -39.91 -38.21 -0.14
CA ASN A 7 -39.89 -37.11 -1.08
C ASN A 7 -38.45 -36.80 -1.52
N LYS A 8 -37.99 -37.48 -2.58
CA LYS A 8 -36.61 -37.41 -3.11
C LYS A 8 -36.26 -35.98 -3.61
N TYR A 9 -37.28 -35.20 -3.99
CA TYR A 9 -37.15 -33.83 -4.50
C TYR A 9 -36.79 -32.80 -3.42
N LEU A 10 -37.18 -33.02 -2.15
CA LEU A 10 -36.80 -32.12 -1.06
C LEU A 10 -35.29 -32.15 -0.76
N LYS A 11 -34.65 -33.31 -0.95
CA LYS A 11 -33.21 -33.46 -0.67
C LYS A 11 -32.35 -32.79 -1.74
N GLY A 12 -32.71 -32.91 -3.02
CA GLY A 12 -31.98 -32.29 -4.12
C GLY A 12 -31.99 -30.76 -4.07
N SER A 13 -33.15 -30.16 -3.76
CA SER A 13 -33.30 -28.71 -3.58
C SER A 13 -32.47 -28.18 -2.40
N LEU A 14 -32.41 -28.93 -1.29
CA LEU A 14 -31.63 -28.55 -0.11
C LEU A 14 -30.12 -28.51 -0.40
N TYR A 15 -29.58 -29.45 -1.18
CA TYR A 15 -28.16 -29.43 -1.55
C TYR A 15 -27.80 -28.27 -2.49
N ILE A 16 -28.71 -27.85 -3.36
CA ILE A 16 -28.52 -26.70 -4.24
C ILE A 16 -28.50 -25.40 -3.41
N LEU A 17 -29.42 -25.26 -2.45
CA LEU A 17 -29.46 -24.13 -1.51
C LEU A 17 -28.20 -24.07 -0.64
N ILE A 18 -27.72 -25.20 -0.14
CA ILE A 18 -26.47 -25.27 0.64
C ILE A 18 -25.28 -24.88 -0.23
N GLY A 19 -25.19 -25.37 -1.47
CA GLY A 19 -24.12 -25.01 -2.40
C GLY A 19 -24.10 -23.52 -2.73
N PHE A 20 -25.27 -22.91 -2.95
CA PHE A 20 -25.39 -21.48 -3.20
C PHE A 20 -25.02 -20.65 -1.95
N PHE A 21 -25.39 -21.13 -0.76
CA PHE A 21 -25.02 -20.48 0.50
C PHE A 21 -23.51 -20.53 0.73
N PHE A 22 -22.85 -21.67 0.43
CA PHE A 22 -21.40 -21.78 0.48
C PHE A 22 -20.71 -20.85 -0.51
N ALA A 23 -21.18 -20.80 -1.77
CA ALA A 23 -20.65 -19.88 -2.78
C ALA A 23 -20.84 -18.40 -2.39
N LEU A 24 -21.97 -18.07 -1.76
CA LEU A 24 -22.24 -16.73 -1.26
C LEU A 24 -21.34 -16.39 -0.07
N ILE A 25 -21.09 -17.34 0.85
CA ILE A 25 -20.13 -17.16 1.95
C ILE A 25 -18.73 -16.94 1.41
N THR A 26 -18.23 -17.77 0.49
CA THR A 26 -16.89 -17.57 -0.10
C THR A 26 -16.81 -16.28 -0.90
N TYR A 27 -17.85 -15.89 -1.63
CA TYR A 27 -17.90 -14.60 -2.32
C TYR A 27 -17.87 -13.42 -1.34
N LEU A 28 -18.60 -13.49 -0.23
CA LEU A 28 -18.57 -12.47 0.81
C LEU A 28 -17.24 -12.42 1.56
N ASP A 29 -16.58 -13.56 1.75
CA ASP A 29 -15.26 -13.65 2.40
C ASP A 29 -14.15 -13.11 1.48
N LEU A 30 -14.21 -13.40 0.19
CA LEU A 30 -13.32 -12.84 -0.84
C LEU A 30 -13.51 -11.33 -1.03
N ASN A 31 -14.74 -10.84 -0.92
CA ASN A 31 -15.07 -9.41 -1.04
C ASN A 31 -15.10 -8.66 0.29
N LYS A 32 -14.73 -9.33 1.38
CA LYS A 32 -14.49 -8.66 2.65
C LYS A 32 -13.21 -7.84 2.46
N SER A 33 -13.38 -6.58 2.07
CA SER A 33 -12.31 -5.58 2.14
C SER A 33 -11.69 -5.71 3.53
N ASN A 34 -10.43 -6.14 3.57
CA ASN A 34 -9.69 -6.42 4.81
C ASN A 34 -9.76 -5.18 5.69
N LYS A 35 -10.66 -5.23 6.65
CA LYS A 35 -10.88 -4.18 7.62
C LYS A 35 -9.68 -4.23 8.58
N ASN A 36 -8.64 -3.49 8.25
CA ASN A 36 -7.43 -3.22 9.01
C ASN A 36 -6.94 -4.42 9.82
N ASP A 37 -6.21 -5.32 9.17
CA ASP A 37 -5.42 -6.34 9.86
C ASP A 37 -4.39 -5.63 10.74
N LEU A 38 -4.78 -5.41 12.01
CA LEU A 38 -3.90 -4.96 13.06
C LEU A 38 -3.03 -6.15 13.46
N VAL A 39 -1.77 -6.12 13.03
CA VAL A 39 -0.78 -7.12 13.43
C VAL A 39 0.05 -6.52 14.55
N VAL A 40 0.08 -7.19 15.70
CA VAL A 40 1.01 -6.85 16.78
C VAL A 40 2.27 -7.68 16.58
N GLN A 41 3.38 -7.02 16.26
CA GLN A 41 4.69 -7.65 16.17
C GLN A 41 5.64 -6.89 17.10
N ASN A 42 6.33 -7.59 18.00
CA ASN A 42 7.27 -6.98 18.97
C ASN A 42 6.65 -5.80 19.76
N ASP A 43 5.41 -5.95 20.23
CA ASP A 43 4.62 -4.91 20.92
C ASP A 43 4.39 -3.62 20.10
N LYS A 44 4.48 -3.71 18.76
CA LYS A 44 4.18 -2.63 17.83
C LYS A 44 2.86 -2.86 17.11
N ILE A 45 2.08 -1.79 16.99
CA ILE A 45 0.85 -1.78 16.20
C ILE A 45 1.24 -1.52 14.74
N ILE A 46 1.06 -2.54 13.90
CA ILE A 46 1.20 -2.43 12.46
C ILE A 46 -0.21 -2.42 11.87
N THR A 47 -0.52 -1.36 11.12
CA THR A 47 -1.82 -1.16 10.51
C THR A 47 -1.66 -1.13 9.00
N ASN A 48 -2.28 -2.08 8.30
CA ASN A 48 -2.48 -1.94 6.86
C ASN A 48 -3.56 -0.88 6.63
N VAL A 49 -3.31 0.07 5.72
CA VAL A 49 -4.21 1.19 5.44
C VAL A 49 -4.47 1.30 3.94
N THR A 50 -5.65 1.76 3.59
CA THR A 50 -6.01 2.22 2.24
C THR A 50 -5.49 3.65 1.97
N ALA A 51 -5.57 4.13 0.72
CA ALA A 51 -5.20 5.51 0.37
C ALA A 51 -5.99 6.57 1.17
N SER A 52 -7.29 6.34 1.38
CA SER A 52 -8.18 7.23 2.16
C SER A 52 -7.82 7.25 3.66
N GLU A 53 -7.53 6.08 4.23
CA GLU A 53 -7.07 5.98 5.61
C GLU A 53 -5.69 6.58 5.80
N LEU A 54 -4.78 6.39 4.84
CA LEU A 54 -3.46 7.02 4.86
C LEU A 54 -3.58 8.56 4.81
N THR A 55 -4.48 9.09 4.01
CA THR A 55 -4.80 10.52 4.00
C THR A 55 -5.28 11.00 5.38
N SER A 56 -6.09 10.19 6.06
CA SER A 56 -6.55 10.47 7.44
C SER A 56 -5.42 10.41 8.47
N VAL A 57 -4.47 9.48 8.31
CA VAL A 57 -3.24 9.38 9.11
C VAL A 57 -2.41 10.66 8.95
N LEU A 58 -2.22 11.13 7.72
CA LEU A 58 -1.51 12.37 7.38
C LEU A 58 -2.21 13.67 7.85
N ASN A 59 -3.40 13.58 8.42
CA ASN A 59 -4.09 14.75 9.00
C ASN A 59 -3.77 14.96 10.49
N SER A 60 -3.36 13.92 11.23
CA SER A 60 -3.28 14.04 12.69
C SER A 60 -2.36 13.05 13.41
N LYS A 61 -1.93 11.96 12.77
CA LYS A 61 -1.22 10.88 13.45
C LYS A 61 0.30 11.10 13.43
N SER A 62 0.98 10.38 14.32
CA SER A 62 2.44 10.26 14.35
C SER A 62 2.79 8.79 14.14
N GLY A 63 3.87 8.50 13.44
CA GLY A 63 4.15 7.15 12.97
C GLY A 63 5.21 7.08 11.89
N VAL A 64 5.41 5.86 11.39
CA VAL A 64 6.17 5.58 10.18
C VAL A 64 5.23 4.96 9.15
N ILE A 65 5.20 5.54 7.95
CA ILE A 65 4.43 5.06 6.81
C ILE A 65 5.38 4.30 5.88
N LEU A 66 4.97 3.12 5.42
CA LEU A 66 5.61 2.35 4.38
C LEU A 66 4.66 2.30 3.18
N ILE A 67 5.10 2.82 2.04
CA ILE A 67 4.37 2.73 0.76
C ILE A 67 5.13 1.80 -0.17
N THR A 68 4.50 0.69 -0.57
CA THR A 68 5.16 -0.36 -1.36
C THR A 68 4.20 -0.98 -2.38
N HIS A 69 4.72 -1.78 -3.32
CA HIS A 69 3.89 -2.56 -4.25
C HIS A 69 3.62 -3.99 -3.75
N ASP A 70 4.48 -4.53 -2.90
CA ASP A 70 4.36 -5.91 -2.44
C ASP A 70 4.75 -6.12 -0.97
N LYS A 71 4.42 -7.33 -0.50
CA LYS A 71 4.64 -7.74 0.88
C LYS A 71 6.11 -7.96 1.21
N ALA A 72 6.95 -8.32 0.23
CA ALA A 72 8.37 -8.56 0.46
C ALA A 72 9.08 -7.25 0.79
N ASP A 73 8.82 -6.19 0.02
CA ASP A 73 9.32 -4.84 0.28
C ASP A 73 8.85 -4.33 1.65
N SER A 74 7.54 -4.45 1.91
CA SER A 74 6.96 -4.08 3.21
C SER A 74 7.65 -4.80 4.38
N SER A 75 7.90 -6.11 4.24
CA SER A 75 8.51 -6.92 5.30
C SER A 75 9.98 -6.55 5.51
N ARG A 76 10.74 -6.36 4.42
CA ARG A 76 12.15 -5.95 4.48
C ARG A 76 12.30 -4.62 5.23
N LEU A 77 11.56 -3.60 4.79
CA LEU A 77 11.59 -2.27 5.40
C LEU A 77 11.14 -2.29 6.87
N LEU A 78 10.07 -3.03 7.17
CA LEU A 78 9.58 -3.17 8.53
C LEU A 78 10.63 -3.83 9.43
N ASN A 79 11.29 -4.90 8.98
CA ASN A 79 12.34 -5.57 9.75
C ASN A 79 13.51 -4.63 10.06
N ILE A 80 13.98 -3.87 9.06
CA ILE A 80 15.02 -2.85 9.26
C ILE A 80 14.61 -1.84 10.35
N LEU A 81 13.38 -1.31 10.27
CA LEU A 81 12.87 -0.34 11.24
C LEU A 81 12.67 -0.93 12.64
N LEU A 82 12.27 -2.20 12.74
CA LEU A 82 12.16 -2.92 14.00
C LEU A 82 13.54 -3.18 14.63
N ASP A 83 14.55 -3.53 13.83
CA ASP A 83 15.94 -3.70 14.28
C ASP A 83 16.52 -2.38 14.83
N LEU A 84 16.13 -1.25 14.24
CA LEU A 84 16.43 0.10 14.74
C LEU A 84 15.62 0.51 15.98
N LYS A 85 14.73 -0.35 16.47
CA LYS A 85 13.92 -0.14 17.69
C LYS A 85 13.04 1.11 17.62
N VAL A 86 12.51 1.42 16.43
CA VAL A 86 11.50 2.49 16.22
C VAL A 86 10.34 2.28 17.21
N LYS A 87 9.95 3.35 17.91
CA LYS A 87 8.94 3.25 18.99
C LYS A 87 7.52 3.46 18.50
N GLU A 88 7.38 4.13 17.39
CA GLU A 88 6.16 4.62 16.80
C GLU A 88 5.34 3.51 16.13
N ASN A 89 4.09 3.82 15.79
CA ASN A 89 3.22 2.90 15.05
C ASN A 89 3.59 2.86 13.57
N PHE A 90 3.33 1.73 12.92
CA PHE A 90 3.56 1.54 11.50
C PHE A 90 2.25 1.55 10.71
N TYR A 91 2.25 2.25 9.58
CA TYR A 91 1.15 2.29 8.62
C TYR A 91 1.66 1.79 7.28
N ILE A 92 1.12 0.67 6.80
CA ILE A 92 1.55 0.05 5.55
C ILE A 92 0.47 0.27 4.49
N TYR A 93 0.85 0.91 3.39
CA TYR A 93 -0.02 1.14 2.24
C TYR A 93 0.55 0.42 1.03
N ASN A 94 -0.23 -0.51 0.47
CA ASN A 94 0.09 -1.14 -0.81
C ASN A 94 -0.57 -0.34 -1.93
N VAL A 95 0.24 0.34 -2.75
CA VAL A 95 -0.24 1.26 -3.78
C VAL A 95 -0.54 0.58 -5.13
N LYS A 96 -0.17 -0.71 -5.29
CA LYS A 96 -0.14 -1.42 -6.57
C LYS A 96 -1.42 -1.30 -7.41
N ASN A 97 -2.58 -1.40 -6.78
CA ASN A 97 -3.88 -1.38 -7.48
C ASN A 97 -4.51 0.02 -7.52
N ASP A 98 -3.87 1.01 -6.92
CA ASP A 98 -4.39 2.36 -6.72
C ASP A 98 -3.70 3.40 -7.64
N GLU A 99 -2.46 3.16 -8.04
CA GLU A 99 -1.67 4.11 -8.84
C GLU A 99 -2.01 4.14 -10.33
N LEU A 100 -1.70 5.27 -10.96
CA LEU A 100 -1.57 5.37 -12.41
C LEU A 100 -0.34 4.57 -12.88
N VAL A 101 -0.52 3.72 -13.88
CA VAL A 101 0.57 3.00 -14.56
C VAL A 101 0.54 3.38 -16.03
N LEU A 102 1.65 3.92 -16.50
CA LEU A 102 1.88 4.35 -17.86
C LEU A 102 3.00 3.51 -18.48
N GLU A 103 2.94 3.33 -19.79
CA GLU A 103 4.01 2.75 -20.60
C GLU A 103 4.12 3.50 -21.93
N LEU A 104 5.20 3.25 -22.67
CA LEU A 104 5.30 3.65 -24.07
C LEU A 104 4.67 2.56 -24.96
N SER A 105 4.08 2.99 -26.07
CA SER A 105 3.65 2.10 -27.15
C SER A 105 4.83 1.31 -27.73
N SER A 106 4.55 0.25 -28.48
CA SER A 106 5.61 -0.60 -29.05
C SER A 106 6.53 0.13 -30.04
N ASP A 107 6.06 1.23 -30.62
CA ASP A 107 6.81 2.15 -31.49
C ASP A 107 7.31 3.41 -30.74
N GLU A 108 7.08 3.50 -29.43
CA GLU A 108 7.50 4.59 -28.53
C GLU A 108 6.96 5.99 -28.90
N GLU A 109 5.99 6.08 -29.82
CA GLU A 109 5.38 7.34 -30.25
C GLU A 109 4.27 7.84 -29.31
N GLU A 110 3.66 6.95 -28.52
CA GLU A 110 2.51 7.26 -27.67
C GLU A 110 2.69 6.78 -26.22
N VAL A 111 2.16 7.55 -25.27
CA VAL A 111 2.04 7.13 -23.87
C VAL A 111 0.71 6.41 -23.67
N ILE A 112 0.76 5.14 -23.26
CA ILE A 112 -0.40 4.28 -23.03
C ILE A 112 -0.71 4.21 -21.53
N VAL A 113 -1.98 4.36 -21.18
CA VAL A 113 -2.48 4.15 -19.80
C VAL A 113 -2.79 2.67 -19.59
N LYS A 114 -1.99 1.97 -18.78
CA LYS A 114 -2.21 0.56 -18.42
C LYS A 114 -3.12 0.38 -17.22
N GLN A 115 -3.07 1.32 -16.28
CA GLN A 115 -3.93 1.35 -15.11
C GLN A 115 -4.28 2.80 -14.80
N LYS A 116 -5.56 3.09 -14.59
CA LYS A 116 -6.01 4.40 -14.11
C LYS A 116 -5.85 4.48 -12.60
N SER A 117 -5.50 5.64 -12.10
CA SER A 117 -5.49 5.94 -10.66
C SER A 117 -6.88 5.84 -10.05
N THR A 118 -6.94 5.44 -8.78
CA THR A 118 -8.16 5.61 -7.97
C THR A 118 -8.28 7.05 -7.47
N LYS A 119 -9.52 7.50 -7.23
CA LYS A 119 -9.78 8.85 -6.71
C LYS A 119 -9.14 9.10 -5.34
N ASP A 120 -9.09 8.07 -4.50
CA ASP A 120 -8.46 8.16 -3.19
C ASP A 120 -6.93 8.31 -3.31
N TYR A 121 -6.30 7.66 -4.29
CA TYR A 121 -4.89 7.86 -4.60
C TYR A 121 -4.59 9.26 -5.12
N GLU A 122 -5.43 9.80 -6.01
CA GLU A 122 -5.29 11.20 -6.48
C GLU A 122 -5.36 12.18 -5.32
N THR A 123 -6.32 11.98 -4.41
CA THR A 123 -6.45 12.79 -3.18
C THR A 123 -5.20 12.66 -2.29
N LEU A 124 -4.63 11.45 -2.19
CA LEU A 124 -3.39 11.22 -1.46
C LEU A 124 -2.20 11.94 -2.11
N LEU A 125 -2.08 11.95 -3.45
CA LEU A 125 -1.04 12.69 -4.16
C LEU A 125 -1.11 14.19 -3.88
N GLU A 126 -2.32 14.77 -3.92
CA GLU A 126 -2.54 16.17 -3.55
C GLU A 126 -2.12 16.46 -2.11
N LYS A 127 -2.47 15.57 -1.18
CA LYS A 127 -2.10 15.69 0.24
C LYS A 127 -0.58 15.59 0.45
N LEU A 128 0.11 14.75 -0.32
CA LEU A 128 1.55 14.58 -0.24
C LEU A 128 2.31 15.74 -0.90
N GLY A 129 1.74 16.43 -1.89
CA GLY A 129 2.30 17.66 -2.43
C GLY A 129 3.75 17.51 -2.93
N SER A 130 4.70 18.13 -2.23
CA SER A 130 6.13 18.08 -2.58
C SER A 130 6.82 16.75 -2.28
N TYR A 131 6.15 15.80 -1.61
CA TYR A 131 6.66 14.45 -1.35
C TYR A 131 6.29 13.47 -2.47
N THR A 132 5.74 13.98 -3.57
CA THR A 132 5.47 13.25 -4.81
C THR A 132 6.44 13.74 -5.87
N GLU A 133 6.72 12.88 -6.84
CA GLU A 133 7.65 13.17 -7.92
C GLU A 133 6.93 13.21 -9.26
N LYS A 134 7.58 13.79 -10.26
CA LYS A 134 7.11 13.69 -11.65
C LYS A 134 7.21 12.26 -12.13
N TYR A 135 6.14 11.75 -12.73
CA TYR A 135 6.17 10.45 -13.39
C TYR A 135 6.79 10.64 -14.77
N THR A 136 7.99 10.09 -14.95
CA THR A 136 8.70 10.07 -16.22
C THR A 136 8.77 8.65 -16.78
N LEU A 137 8.85 8.56 -18.10
CA LEU A 137 9.17 7.32 -18.82
C LEU A 137 10.52 7.50 -19.53
N GLU A 138 11.20 6.40 -19.79
CA GLU A 138 12.46 6.37 -20.52
C GLU A 138 12.25 5.54 -21.79
N ASP A 139 12.63 6.10 -22.93
CA ASP A 139 12.56 5.41 -24.22
C ASP A 139 13.79 4.52 -24.45
N SER A 140 13.83 3.80 -25.58
CA SER A 140 14.96 2.91 -25.92
C SER A 140 16.29 3.62 -26.14
N ASP A 141 16.27 4.94 -26.38
CA ASP A 141 17.44 5.80 -26.55
C ASP A 141 17.87 6.51 -25.25
N ASN A 142 17.24 6.16 -24.11
CA ASN A 142 17.41 6.76 -22.78
C ASN A 142 16.96 8.24 -22.69
N ASN A 143 16.05 8.69 -23.56
CA ASN A 143 15.43 9.99 -23.41
C ASN A 143 14.32 9.94 -22.36
N ILE A 144 14.30 10.96 -21.50
CA ILE A 144 13.29 11.10 -20.46
C ILE A 144 12.07 11.83 -21.00
N ILE A 145 10.92 11.17 -20.96
CA ILE A 145 9.62 11.70 -21.37
C ILE A 145 8.83 12.12 -20.12
N ASP A 146 8.52 13.42 -20.02
CA ASP A 146 7.63 13.94 -18.96
C ASP A 146 6.18 13.60 -19.31
N THR A 147 5.52 12.81 -18.46
CA THR A 147 4.13 12.39 -18.69
C THR A 147 3.11 13.43 -18.24
N GLY A 148 3.55 14.49 -17.53
CA GLY A 148 2.68 15.48 -16.89
C GLY A 148 1.99 15.00 -15.61
N TYR A 149 2.12 13.72 -15.25
CA TYR A 149 1.54 13.16 -14.04
C TYR A 149 2.53 13.16 -12.87
N LYS A 150 1.99 13.06 -11.66
CA LYS A 150 2.76 12.84 -10.43
C LYS A 150 2.59 11.42 -9.91
N LYS A 151 3.59 10.91 -9.22
CA LYS A 151 3.58 9.58 -8.63
C LYS A 151 4.34 9.53 -7.30
N ILE A 152 3.99 8.55 -6.47
CA ILE A 152 4.79 8.14 -5.31
C ILE A 152 5.77 7.07 -5.81
N TYR A 153 7.07 7.35 -5.83
CA TYR A 153 8.06 6.30 -6.10
C TYR A 153 8.13 5.34 -4.93
N THR A 154 8.12 4.05 -5.23
CA THR A 154 8.13 2.97 -4.24
C THR A 154 9.34 2.06 -4.43
N PRO A 155 9.83 1.44 -3.35
CA PRO A 155 9.31 1.52 -1.99
C PRO A 155 9.71 2.84 -1.29
N MET A 156 8.81 3.39 -0.47
CA MET A 156 9.01 4.65 0.25
C MET A 156 8.73 4.49 1.74
N VAL A 157 9.59 5.09 2.56
CA VAL A 157 9.40 5.24 4.01
C VAL A 157 9.22 6.72 4.34
N MET A 158 8.18 7.05 5.11
CA MET A 158 7.95 8.40 5.62
C MET A 158 7.79 8.40 7.14
N PHE A 159 8.45 9.35 7.80
CA PHE A 159 8.31 9.60 9.22
C PHE A 159 7.38 10.79 9.38
N ILE A 160 6.35 10.62 10.20
CA ILE A 160 5.32 11.64 10.42
C ILE A 160 5.16 11.97 11.90
N LYS A 161 4.92 13.24 12.20
CA LYS A 161 4.62 13.74 13.53
C LYS A 161 3.45 14.71 13.47
N ASN A 162 2.33 14.33 14.09
CA ASN A 162 1.08 15.08 14.13
C ASN A 162 0.59 15.50 12.72
N GLY A 163 0.62 14.56 11.77
CA GLY A 163 0.23 14.78 10.37
C GLY A 163 1.28 15.48 9.51
N LYS A 164 2.37 16.01 10.08
CA LYS A 164 3.47 16.59 9.31
C LYS A 164 4.49 15.51 8.94
N ILE A 165 4.83 15.41 7.65
CA ILE A 165 5.97 14.61 7.18
C ILE A 165 7.25 15.35 7.56
N ILE A 166 8.16 14.66 8.23
CA ILE A 166 9.40 15.23 8.77
C ILE A 166 10.64 14.66 8.08
N PHE A 167 10.50 13.47 7.50
CA PHE A 167 11.52 12.81 6.71
C PHE A 167 10.84 11.81 5.78
N SER A 168 11.34 11.69 4.56
CA SER A 168 10.90 10.70 3.58
C SER A 168 12.08 10.23 2.77
N HIS A 169 12.06 8.95 2.40
CA HIS A 169 13.06 8.37 1.52
C HIS A 169 12.40 7.29 0.67
N TYR A 170 12.50 7.41 -0.64
CA TYR A 170 12.18 6.34 -1.58
C TYR A 170 13.46 5.69 -2.09
N ILE A 171 13.41 4.38 -2.31
CA ILE A 171 14.54 3.62 -2.83
C ILE A 171 14.49 3.67 -4.36
N TYR A 172 15.38 4.45 -4.94
CA TYR A 172 15.58 4.51 -6.40
C TYR A 172 16.79 3.69 -6.85
N ASP A 173 17.84 3.69 -6.04
CA ASP A 173 19.07 2.95 -6.30
C ASP A 173 18.96 1.52 -5.78
N SER A 174 18.98 0.56 -6.72
CA SER A 174 18.89 -0.87 -6.42
C SER A 174 20.15 -1.43 -5.75
N SER A 175 21.25 -0.66 -5.70
CA SER A 175 22.49 -1.04 -5.01
C SER A 175 22.49 -0.75 -3.51
N LEU A 176 21.45 -0.07 -2.98
CA LEU A 176 21.34 0.23 -1.56
C LEU A 176 21.14 -1.05 -0.74
N GLU A 177 22.10 -1.31 0.16
CA GLU A 177 22.07 -2.43 1.08
C GLU A 177 21.32 -2.05 2.36
N ASP A 178 20.95 -3.07 3.15
CA ASP A 178 20.16 -2.87 4.38
C ASP A 178 20.89 -1.98 5.41
N ASP A 179 22.22 -2.00 5.45
CA ASP A 179 22.99 -1.16 6.36
C ASP A 179 23.00 0.32 5.95
N ASP A 180 22.97 0.63 4.65
CA ASP A 180 22.81 1.99 4.15
C ASP A 180 21.41 2.52 4.52
N LEU A 181 20.38 1.69 4.34
CA LEU A 181 19.02 2.01 4.74
C LEU A 181 18.90 2.25 6.24
N LYS A 182 19.63 1.49 7.07
CA LYS A 182 19.68 1.72 8.52
C LYS A 182 20.25 3.10 8.86
N GLU A 183 21.31 3.52 8.18
CA GLU A 183 21.89 4.85 8.38
C GLU A 183 20.89 5.95 8.00
N ILE A 184 20.26 5.81 6.82
CA ILE A 184 19.29 6.76 6.30
C ILE A 184 18.09 6.88 7.27
N TYR A 185 17.51 5.76 7.69
CA TYR A 185 16.34 5.76 8.57
C TYR A 185 16.65 6.21 9.99
N SER A 186 17.89 6.02 10.47
CA SER A 186 18.32 6.59 11.74
C SER A 186 18.20 8.12 11.77
N LYS A 187 18.36 8.80 10.62
CA LYS A 187 18.14 10.26 10.50
C LYS A 187 16.66 10.61 10.74
N GLY A 188 15.74 9.88 10.13
CA GLY A 188 14.29 10.04 10.34
C GLY A 188 13.87 9.80 11.80
N ILE A 189 14.42 8.76 12.44
CA ILE A 189 14.17 8.44 13.85
C ILE A 189 14.64 9.58 14.76
N ASN A 190 15.84 10.11 14.52
CA ASN A 190 16.38 11.22 15.30
C ASN A 190 15.52 12.49 15.19
N LEU A 191 14.92 12.75 14.03
CA LEU A 191 14.00 13.87 13.83
C LEU A 191 12.66 13.66 14.57
N LEU A 192 12.14 12.43 14.63
CA LEU A 192 10.95 12.12 15.43
C LEU A 192 11.18 12.42 16.92
N VAL A 193 12.33 12.01 17.45
CA VAL A 193 12.71 12.16 18.87
C VAL A 193 13.00 13.62 19.21
N SER A 194 13.85 14.29 18.44
CA SER A 194 14.34 15.64 18.78
C SER A 194 13.27 16.72 18.61
N GLY A 195 12.28 16.53 17.73
CA GLY A 195 11.26 17.52 17.43
C GLY A 195 11.80 18.84 16.86
N LYS A 196 13.08 18.89 16.47
CA LYS A 196 13.69 20.03 15.78
C LYS A 196 13.52 19.81 14.29
N PHE A 197 12.63 20.60 13.71
CA PHE A 197 12.40 20.66 12.28
C PHE A 197 13.23 21.84 11.77
N SER A 198 14.21 21.58 10.90
CA SER A 198 14.90 22.65 10.15
C SER A 198 13.91 23.36 9.23
#